data_AF-A0A2N6PKF1-F1
#
_entry.id   AF-A0A2N6PKF1-F1
#
_cell.length_a   1.000
_cell.length_b   1.000
_cell.length_c   1.000
_cell.angle_alpha   90.00
_cell.angle_beta   90.00
_cell.angle_gamma   90.00
#
_symmetry.space_group_name_H-M   'P 1'
#
loop_
_entity.id
_entity.type
_entity.pdbx_description
1 polymer ?
#
loop_
_entity_poly.entity_id
_entity_poly.type
_entity_poly.pdbx_seq_one_letter_code
_entity_poly.pdbx_strand_id
1 'polypeptide(L)'
;MLDSDRAAPRTGEFQPCAAWLRLVTERLHEARTAQQMPESVDVEEEAWMIVSTLYGIYQLGQQLDTAAELAPRFERAWHQLLGGLGISGTSELIEAAKARAENSLTVLTKATSD
;
A
#
# COMPACT_ATOMS: atom_id res chain seq x y z
N MET A 1 6.54 24.98 1.45
CA MET A 1 5.25 24.84 2.14
C MET A 1 4.73 23.41 1.92
N LEU A 2 5.52 22.41 2.32
CA LEU A 2 5.19 20.97 2.21
C LEU A 2 4.91 20.33 3.57
N ASP A 3 5.35 20.97 4.67
CA ASP A 3 5.07 20.51 6.04
C ASP A 3 3.58 20.54 6.41
N SER A 4 2.78 21.36 5.71
CA SER A 4 1.36 21.52 6.01
C SER A 4 0.50 20.35 5.51
N ASP A 5 1.00 19.56 4.55
CA ASP A 5 0.30 18.37 4.02
C ASP A 5 0.66 17.08 4.79
N ARG A 6 1.72 17.13 5.62
CA ARG A 6 2.02 16.09 6.62
C ARG A 6 1.14 16.20 7.87
N ALA A 7 0.43 17.31 8.05
CA ALA A 7 -0.40 17.51 9.21
C ALA A 7 -1.63 16.58 9.15
N ALA A 8 -1.73 15.67 10.12
CA ALA A 8 -2.98 14.97 10.40
C ALA A 8 -4.13 15.99 10.56
N PRO A 9 -5.34 15.66 10.12
CA PRO A 9 -6.47 16.58 10.14
C PRO A 9 -6.83 16.97 11.56
N ARG A 10 -7.52 18.11 11.66
CA ARG A 10 -8.12 18.56 12.92
C ARG A 10 -9.15 17.52 13.38
N THR A 11 -9.09 17.22 14.67
CA THR A 11 -9.77 16.14 15.41
C THR A 11 -11.23 15.90 15.02
N GLY A 12 -11.60 14.62 14.81
CA GLY A 12 -12.99 14.15 14.79
C GLY A 12 -13.43 13.42 13.51
N GLU A 13 -12.66 13.51 12.43
CA GLU A 13 -12.97 12.84 11.17
C GLU A 13 -12.18 11.52 11.04
N PHE A 14 -12.87 10.42 10.72
CA PHE A 14 -12.21 9.21 10.26
C PHE A 14 -11.51 9.54 8.94
N GLN A 15 -10.18 9.60 8.96
CA GLN A 15 -9.41 9.76 7.74
C GLN A 15 -8.88 8.42 7.27
N PRO A 16 -9.38 7.90 6.13
CA PRO A 16 -8.85 6.69 5.51
C PRO A 16 -7.33 6.77 5.37
N CYS A 17 -6.77 7.95 5.06
CA CYS A 17 -5.32 8.15 4.95
C CYS A 17 -4.58 7.89 6.27
N ALA A 18 -5.13 8.31 7.42
CA ALA A 18 -4.51 8.05 8.72
C ALA A 18 -4.57 6.57 9.11
N ALA A 19 -5.68 5.89 8.80
CA ALA A 19 -5.82 4.45 9.04
C ALA A 19 -4.86 3.64 8.16
N TRP A 20 -4.73 4.00 6.88
CA TRP A 20 -3.78 3.40 5.95
C TRP A 20 -2.34 3.67 6.35
N LEU A 21 -2.02 4.91 6.73
CA LEU A 21 -0.68 5.26 7.20
C LEU A 21 -0.30 4.42 8.41
N ARG A 22 -1.16 4.34 9.43
CA ARG A 22 -0.94 3.49 10.60
C ARG A 22 -0.71 2.03 10.21
N LEU A 23 -1.56 1.47 9.35
CA LEU A 23 -1.44 0.09 8.89
C LEU A 23 -0.09 -0.15 8.18
N VAL A 24 0.31 0.71 7.25
CA VAL A 24 1.56 0.56 6.53
C VAL A 24 2.75 0.70 7.48
N THR A 25 2.74 1.70 8.38
CA THR A 25 3.75 1.87 9.42
C THR A 25 3.90 0.61 10.28
N GLU A 26 2.79 0.05 10.78
CA GLU A 26 2.81 -1.20 11.56
C GLU A 26 3.46 -2.36 10.78
N ARG A 27 3.10 -2.53 9.51
CA ARG A 27 3.66 -3.60 8.66
C ARG A 27 5.15 -3.42 8.37
N LEU A 28 5.60 -2.18 8.21
CA LEU A 28 7.01 -1.90 8.02
C LEU A 28 7.82 -2.14 9.31
N HIS A 29 7.29 -1.80 10.48
CA HIS A 29 7.93 -2.18 11.75
C HIS A 29 8.01 -3.69 11.95
N GLU A 30 6.96 -4.44 11.61
CA GLU A 30 6.97 -5.91 11.62
C GLU A 30 8.07 -6.47 10.72
N ALA A 31 8.15 -6.00 9.47
CA ALA A 31 9.16 -6.42 8.52
C ALA A 31 10.59 -6.05 8.98
N ARG A 32 10.78 -4.89 9.62
CA ARG A 32 12.07 -4.52 10.25
C ARG A 32 12.45 -5.45 11.39
N THR A 33 11.50 -5.74 12.27
CA THR A 33 11.71 -6.65 13.41
C THR A 33 12.08 -8.05 12.92
N ALA A 34 11.51 -8.47 11.78
CA ALA A 34 11.83 -9.72 11.11
C ALA A 34 13.12 -9.66 10.24
N GLN A 35 13.88 -8.57 10.28
CA GLN A 35 15.11 -8.34 9.50
C GLN A 35 14.91 -8.46 7.97
N GLN A 36 13.71 -8.14 7.48
CA GLN A 36 13.36 -8.17 6.06
C GLN A 36 13.65 -6.85 5.34
N MET A 37 14.01 -5.80 6.07
CA MET A 37 14.44 -4.50 5.55
C MET A 37 15.66 -3.97 6.33
N PRO A 38 16.45 -3.05 5.74
CA PRO A 38 17.56 -2.41 6.45
C PRO A 38 17.10 -1.57 7.66
N GLU A 39 17.88 -1.59 8.73
CA GLU A 39 17.60 -0.79 9.94
C GLU A 39 17.67 0.72 9.70
N SER A 40 18.43 1.15 8.69
CA SER A 40 18.64 2.56 8.33
C SER A 40 17.44 3.23 7.66
N VAL A 41 16.42 2.46 7.28
CA VAL A 41 15.21 2.99 6.66
C VAL A 41 14.43 3.83 7.69
N ASP A 42 13.83 4.94 7.29
CA ASP A 42 12.88 5.70 8.12
C ASP A 42 11.47 5.12 7.90
N VAL A 43 10.86 4.48 8.90
CA VAL A 43 9.58 3.77 8.69
C VAL A 43 8.46 4.75 8.36
N GLU A 44 8.43 5.85 9.08
CA GLU A 44 7.37 6.84 9.04
C GLU A 44 7.37 7.59 7.71
N GLU A 45 8.55 7.95 7.21
CA GLU A 45 8.71 8.58 5.90
C GLU A 45 8.32 7.62 4.76
N GLU A 46 8.77 6.36 4.84
CA GLU A 46 8.44 5.33 3.83
C GLU A 46 6.94 4.99 3.81
N ALA A 47 6.32 4.86 4.99
CA ALA A 47 4.88 4.62 5.08
C ALA A 47 4.09 5.76 4.42
N TRP A 48 4.51 7.00 4.65
CA TRP A 48 3.91 8.17 4.03
C TRP A 48 4.10 8.17 2.51
N MET A 49 5.30 7.86 2.03
CA MET A 49 5.59 7.75 0.60
C MET A 49 4.76 6.66 -0.08
N ILE A 50 4.66 5.47 0.51
CA ILE A 50 3.86 4.35 -0.01
C ILE A 50 2.40 4.78 -0.15
N VAL A 51 1.78 5.27 0.93
CA VAL A 51 0.36 5.66 0.91
C VAL A 51 0.11 6.77 -0.11
N SER A 52 0.98 7.78 -0.16
CA SER A 52 0.86 8.89 -1.12
C SER A 52 1.00 8.44 -2.57
N THR A 53 1.92 7.51 -2.84
CA THR A 53 2.14 6.94 -4.18
C THR A 53 0.92 6.15 -4.64
N LEU A 54 0.40 5.26 -3.78
CA LEU A 54 -0.78 4.46 -4.08
C LEU A 54 -2.02 5.34 -4.31
N TYR A 55 -2.17 6.40 -3.51
CA TYR A 55 -3.25 7.36 -3.68
C TYR A 55 -3.13 8.15 -4.99
N GLY A 56 -1.93 8.60 -5.35
CA GLY A 56 -1.67 9.28 -6.62
C GLY A 56 -1.99 8.39 -7.83
N ILE A 57 -1.62 7.10 -7.78
CA ILE A 57 -1.96 6.11 -8.82
C ILE A 57 -3.47 5.95 -8.94
N TYR A 58 -4.18 5.86 -7.81
CA TYR A 58 -5.64 5.76 -7.83
C TYR A 58 -6.30 7.00 -8.46
N GLN A 59 -5.89 8.20 -8.02
CA GLN A 59 -6.39 9.48 -8.51
C GLN A 59 -6.19 9.64 -10.01
N LEU A 60 -4.96 9.39 -10.50
CA LEU A 60 -4.65 9.49 -11.92
C LEU A 60 -5.31 8.37 -12.73
N GLY A 61 -5.39 7.16 -12.18
CA GLY A 61 -6.01 6.02 -12.82
C GLY A 61 -7.50 6.21 -13.07
N GLN A 62 -8.23 6.87 -12.16
CA GLN A 62 -9.64 7.21 -12.39
C GLN A 62 -9.84 8.14 -13.60
N GLN A 63 -8.85 8.96 -13.93
CA GLN A 63 -8.94 9.96 -14.98
C GLN A 63 -8.39 9.46 -16.33
N LEU A 64 -7.36 8.61 -16.27
CA LEU A 64 -6.54 8.26 -17.42
C LEU A 64 -6.65 6.80 -17.85
N ASP A 65 -7.09 5.91 -16.97
CA ASP A 65 -7.03 4.47 -17.19
C ASP A 65 -8.42 3.85 -17.29
N THR A 66 -8.48 2.73 -18.01
CA THR A 66 -9.57 1.78 -17.83
C THR A 66 -9.41 1.05 -16.49
N ALA A 67 -10.51 0.51 -15.95
CA ALA A 67 -10.46 -0.30 -14.72
C ALA A 67 -9.48 -1.49 -14.83
N ALA A 68 -9.26 -2.01 -16.04
CA ALA A 68 -8.34 -3.13 -16.31
C ALA A 68 -6.85 -2.73 -16.22
N GLU A 69 -6.51 -1.46 -16.39
CA GLU A 69 -5.12 -0.97 -16.39
C GLU A 69 -4.64 -0.53 -15.01
N LEU A 70 -5.58 -0.31 -14.08
CA LEU A 70 -5.29 0.15 -12.73
C LEU A 70 -4.53 -0.90 -11.90
N ALA A 71 -4.95 -2.16 -11.95
CA ALA A 71 -4.30 -3.24 -11.20
C ALA A 71 -2.82 -3.45 -11.62
N PRO A 72 -2.47 -3.54 -12.92
CA PRO A 72 -1.07 -3.57 -13.36
C PRO A 72 -0.23 -2.36 -12.93
N ARG A 73 -0.82 -1.16 -12.80
CA ARG A 73 -0.11 0.01 -12.25
C ARG A 73 0.23 -0.17 -10.78
N PHE A 74 -0.72 -0.62 -9.99
CA PHE A 74 -0.48 -0.93 -8.58
C PHE A 74 0.59 -2.00 -8.39
N GLU A 75 0.56 -3.06 -9.21
CA GLU A 75 1.56 -4.12 -9.19
C GLU A 75 2.98 -3.56 -9.43
N ARG A 76 3.16 -2.76 -10.48
CA ARG A 76 4.45 -2.12 -10.78
C ARG A 76 4.91 -1.19 -9.66
N ALA A 77 4.00 -0.43 -9.07
CA ALA A 77 4.33 0.44 -7.95
C ALA A 77 4.80 -0.34 -6.73
N TRP A 78 4.15 -1.45 -6.40
CA TRP A 78 4.58 -2.32 -5.31
C TRP A 78 5.97 -2.92 -5.54
N HIS A 79 6.28 -3.36 -6.75
CA HIS A 79 7.64 -3.82 -7.08
C HIS A 79 8.69 -2.74 -6.82
N GLN A 80 8.41 -1.51 -7.23
CA GLN A 80 9.34 -0.39 -7.06
C GLN A 80 9.49 0.00 -5.58
N LEU A 81 8.38 0.14 -4.87
CA LEU A 81 8.36 0.53 -3.46
C LEU A 81 9.07 -0.53 -2.59
N LEU A 82 8.71 -1.81 -2.74
CA LEU A 82 9.35 -2.89 -1.97
C LEU A 82 10.83 -3.06 -2.33
N GLY A 83 11.17 -2.91 -3.62
CA GLY A 83 12.56 -2.93 -4.06
C GLY A 83 13.38 -1.77 -3.48
N GLY A 84 12.79 -0.56 -3.41
CA GLY A 84 13.41 0.60 -2.78
C GLY A 84 13.68 0.42 -1.29
N LEU A 85 12.83 -0.33 -0.60
CA LEU A 85 13.02 -0.73 0.81
C LEU A 85 14.09 -1.83 1.01
N GLY A 86 14.68 -2.35 -0.06
CA GLY A 86 15.64 -3.46 0.03
C GLY A 86 15.01 -4.81 0.39
N ILE A 87 13.69 -4.94 0.29
CA ILE A 87 12.98 -6.20 0.54
C ILE A 87 13.27 -7.15 -0.60
N SER A 88 13.76 -8.35 -0.28
CA SER A 88 14.03 -9.40 -1.26
C SER A 88 12.76 -10.20 -1.62
N GLY A 89 12.73 -10.80 -2.81
CA GLY A 89 11.62 -11.67 -3.23
C GLY A 89 10.30 -10.93 -3.46
N THR A 90 10.36 -9.70 -3.98
CA THR A 90 9.17 -8.84 -4.15
C THR A 90 8.15 -9.44 -5.11
N SER A 91 8.61 -10.13 -6.17
CA SER A 91 7.75 -10.83 -7.12
C SER A 91 6.95 -11.95 -6.46
N GLU A 92 7.60 -12.78 -5.65
CA GLU A 92 6.97 -13.88 -4.94
C GLU A 92 5.94 -13.36 -3.93
N LEU A 93 6.26 -12.28 -3.23
CA LEU A 93 5.34 -11.63 -2.28
C LEU A 93 4.10 -11.07 -2.98
N ILE A 94 4.28 -10.42 -4.14
CA ILE A 94 3.19 -9.84 -4.93
C ILE A 94 2.28 -10.93 -5.49
N GLU A 95 2.84 -11.99 -6.07
CA GLU A 95 2.05 -13.13 -6.57
C GLU A 95 1.29 -13.83 -5.44
N ALA A 96 1.92 -14.02 -4.27
CA ALA A 96 1.24 -14.57 -3.10
C ALA A 96 0.12 -13.64 -2.57
N ALA A 97 0.28 -12.32 -2.69
CA ALA A 97 -0.77 -11.36 -2.35
C ALA A 97 -1.94 -11.42 -3.34
N LYS A 98 -1.66 -11.51 -4.65
CA LYS A 98 -2.67 -11.66 -5.71
C LYS A 98 -3.50 -12.92 -5.52
N ALA A 99 -2.85 -14.07 -5.30
CA ALA A 99 -3.55 -15.33 -5.02
C ALA A 99 -4.44 -15.24 -3.77
N ARG A 100 -4.00 -14.56 -2.71
CA ARG A 100 -4.83 -14.31 -1.52
C ARG A 100 -6.02 -13.40 -1.80
N ALA A 101 -5.84 -12.36 -2.61
CA ALA A 101 -6.92 -11.45 -2.99
C ALA A 101 -7.99 -12.18 -3.82
N GLU A 102 -7.59 -12.99 -4.80
CA GLU A 102 -8.50 -13.80 -5.63
C GLU A 102 -9.32 -14.80 -4.79
N ASN A 103 -8.66 -15.48 -3.85
CA ASN A 103 -9.34 -16.38 -2.92
C ASN A 103 -10.35 -15.63 -2.05
N SER A 104 -9.99 -14.44 -1.54
CA SER A 104 -10.88 -13.63 -0.71
C SER A 104 -12.11 -13.13 -1.49
N LEU A 105 -11.92 -12.70 -2.73
CA LEU A 105 -12.99 -12.28 -3.63
C LEU A 105 -13.95 -13.43 -3.95
N THR A 106 -13.42 -14.63 -4.18
CA THR A 106 -14.22 -15.84 -4.45
C THR A 106 -15.10 -16.22 -3.26
N VAL A 107 -14.57 -16.08 -2.03
CA VAL A 107 -15.34 -16.33 -0.81
C VAL A 107 -16.43 -15.28 -0.62
N LEU A 108 -16.11 -14.00 -0.84
CA LEU A 108 -17.08 -12.91 -0.71
C LEU A 108 -18.22 -13.01 -1.72
N THR A 109 -17.93 -13.33 -2.98
CA THR A 109 -18.95 -13.47 -4.03
C THR A 109 -19.88 -14.66 -3.79
N LYS A 110 -19.36 -15.78 -3.27
CA LYS A 110 -20.18 -16.91 -2.83
C LYS A 110 -21.10 -16.54 -1.66
N ALA A 111 -20.57 -15.86 -0.64
CA ALA A 111 -21.34 -15.46 0.54
C ALA A 111 -22.45 -14.44 0.25
N THR A 112 -22.37 -13.69 -0.85
CA THR A 112 -23.41 -12.74 -1.29
C THR A 112 -24.40 -13.32 -2.30
N SER A 113 -24.20 -14.56 -2.75
CA SER A 113 -25.08 -15.24 -3.73
C SER A 113 -26.03 -16.25 -3.08
N ASP A 114 -25.89 -16.49 -1.76
CA ASP A 114 -26.79 -17.26 -0.90
C ASP A 114 -27.74 -16.33 -0.12
#